data_AF-A0A928TQW9-F1
#
_entry.id   AF-A0A928TQW9-F1
#
_cell.length_a   1.000
_cell.length_b   1.000
_cell.length_c   1.000
_cell.angle_alpha   90.00
_cell.angle_beta   90.00
_cell.angle_gamma   90.00
#
_symmetry.space_group_name_H-M   'P 1'
#
loop_
_entity.id
_entity.type
_entity.pdbx_description
1 polymer ?
#
loop_
_entity_poly.entity_id
_entity_poly.type
_entity_poly.pdbx_seq_one_letter_code
_entity_poly.pdbx_strand_id
1 'polypeptide(L)'
;MSTNKTSGSLLETLRAQSDAVRGQGEAARRPLEESIREIDRRLWRAFKWLDEAVAHLEVIKPVVAHEFRADDLVTIASPRFDSGFLSFRRKSLGVSEVIEQIEFFYKLAGDKPIVLKVAPAAVASTESRLNACQLRFKYRTEVDPLRQGVFTVEPMVVAMVRFVPDYRRQTVEVTMRNVDRFEAVTLEFSAGALEEPALEDMVRLIMGEANTFLRRAPLAGIGAARRTPDVAGPEVYRIEKTVRPR
;
A
#
# COMPACT_ATOMS: atom_id res chain seq x y z
N MET A 1 20.86 -36.99 -67.00
CA MET A 1 21.66 -35.89 -66.44
C MET A 1 20.81 -35.21 -65.39
N SER A 2 21.15 -35.41 -64.12
CA SER A 2 20.33 -34.97 -62.97
C SER A 2 20.44 -33.47 -62.74
N THR A 3 19.32 -32.91 -62.34
CA THR A 3 18.98 -31.50 -62.23
C THR A 3 19.83 -30.75 -61.19
N ASN A 4 20.27 -29.56 -61.59
CA ASN A 4 21.04 -28.63 -60.78
C ASN A 4 20.15 -28.11 -59.63
N LYS A 5 20.57 -28.35 -58.38
CA LYS A 5 19.87 -27.93 -57.16
C LYS A 5 20.16 -26.45 -56.96
N THR A 6 19.19 -25.58 -57.24
CA THR A 6 19.28 -24.15 -56.90
C THR A 6 19.27 -24.02 -55.37
N SER A 7 20.43 -23.80 -54.78
CA SER A 7 20.54 -23.27 -53.42
C SER A 7 19.77 -21.96 -53.36
N GLY A 8 18.71 -21.89 -52.55
CA GLY A 8 17.87 -20.70 -52.38
C GLY A 8 18.74 -19.47 -52.13
N SER A 9 18.33 -18.32 -52.68
CA SER A 9 19.19 -17.15 -52.67
C SER A 9 19.53 -16.74 -51.23
N LEU A 10 20.72 -16.20 -51.00
CA LEU A 10 21.14 -15.71 -49.67
C LEU A 10 20.07 -14.78 -49.05
N LEU A 11 19.36 -14.02 -49.88
CA LEU A 11 18.28 -13.11 -49.48
C LEU A 11 17.03 -13.85 -48.96
N GLU A 12 16.70 -15.02 -49.51
CA GLU A 12 15.63 -15.88 -48.99
C GLU A 12 16.01 -16.51 -47.65
N THR A 13 17.28 -16.91 -47.51
CA THR A 13 17.81 -17.46 -46.26
C THR A 13 17.83 -16.39 -45.16
N LEU A 14 18.24 -15.16 -45.48
CA LEU A 14 18.20 -14.02 -44.56
C LEU A 14 16.78 -13.59 -44.20
N ARG A 15 15.82 -13.65 -45.14
CA ARG A 15 14.39 -13.43 -44.84
C ARG A 15 13.86 -14.47 -43.86
N ALA A 16 14.09 -15.76 -44.14
CA ALA A 16 13.67 -16.84 -43.26
C ALA A 16 14.29 -16.73 -41.85
N GLN A 17 15.57 -16.34 -41.75
CA GLN A 17 16.24 -16.08 -40.47
C GLN A 17 15.67 -14.85 -39.74
N SER A 18 15.39 -13.75 -40.45
CA SER A 18 14.74 -12.56 -39.88
C SER A 18 13.35 -12.90 -39.35
N ASP A 19 12.54 -13.65 -40.12
CA ASP A 19 11.18 -14.02 -39.72
C ASP A 19 11.19 -15.00 -38.53
N ALA A 20 12.15 -15.94 -38.50
CA ALA A 20 12.34 -16.83 -37.35
C ALA A 20 12.73 -16.06 -36.07
N VAL A 21 13.65 -15.09 -36.17
CA VAL A 21 14.06 -14.25 -35.03
C VAL A 21 12.92 -13.35 -34.57
N ARG A 22 12.14 -12.77 -35.50
CA ARG A 22 10.94 -11.99 -35.18
C ARG A 22 9.87 -12.84 -34.50
N GLY A 23 9.60 -14.03 -35.03
CA GLY A 23 8.64 -14.97 -34.46
C GLY A 23 9.02 -15.46 -33.05
N GLN A 24 10.32 -15.68 -32.79
CA GLN A 24 10.82 -15.99 -31.45
C GLN A 24 10.63 -14.83 -30.48
N GLY A 25 10.88 -13.59 -30.91
CA GLY A 25 10.65 -12.39 -30.12
C GLY A 25 9.18 -12.18 -29.78
N GLU A 26 8.26 -12.43 -30.73
CA GLU A 26 6.82 -12.36 -30.49
C GLU A 26 6.32 -13.48 -29.56
N ALA A 27 6.82 -14.70 -29.71
CA ALA A 27 6.47 -15.82 -28.85
C ALA A 27 6.92 -15.61 -27.39
N ALA A 28 8.07 -15.00 -27.15
CA ALA A 28 8.54 -14.66 -25.80
C ALA A 28 7.80 -13.47 -25.17
N ARG A 29 7.23 -12.56 -25.99
CA ARG A 29 6.47 -11.38 -25.52
C ARG A 29 5.07 -11.73 -25.03
N ARG A 30 4.38 -12.69 -25.64
CA ARG A 30 2.99 -13.06 -25.27
C ARG A 30 2.85 -13.51 -23.80
N PRO A 31 3.70 -14.40 -23.26
CA PRO A 31 3.62 -14.80 -21.85
C PRO A 31 3.85 -13.62 -20.88
N LEU A 32 4.72 -12.68 -21.25
CA LEU A 32 4.99 -11.49 -20.44
C LEU A 32 3.77 -10.55 -20.42
N GLU A 33 3.20 -10.25 -21.58
CA GLU A 33 1.99 -9.42 -21.67
C GLU A 33 0.80 -10.03 -20.94
N GLU A 34 0.63 -11.35 -21.02
CA GLU A 34 -0.40 -12.08 -20.27
C GLU A 34 -0.17 -11.98 -18.76
N SER A 35 1.07 -12.15 -18.30
CA SER A 35 1.40 -12.02 -16.87
C SER A 35 1.16 -10.60 -16.34
N ILE A 36 1.44 -9.56 -17.15
CA ILE A 36 1.16 -8.16 -16.81
C ILE A 36 -0.34 -7.93 -16.65
N ARG A 37 -1.14 -8.43 -17.60
CA ARG A 37 -2.60 -8.32 -17.54
C ARG A 37 -3.18 -9.08 -16.35
N GLU A 38 -2.59 -10.21 -15.99
CA GLU A 38 -3.09 -11.02 -14.89
C GLU A 38 -2.90 -10.35 -13.52
N ILE A 39 -1.71 -9.84 -13.22
CA ILE A 39 -1.48 -9.08 -11.98
C ILE A 39 -2.35 -7.80 -11.93
N ASP A 40 -2.53 -7.10 -13.07
CA ASP A 40 -3.40 -5.93 -13.13
C ASP A 40 -4.87 -6.29 -12.80
N ARG A 41 -5.39 -7.38 -13.40
CA ARG A 41 -6.73 -7.88 -13.11
C ARG A 41 -6.90 -8.28 -11.64
N ARG A 42 -5.88 -8.88 -11.03
CA ARG A 42 -5.91 -9.26 -9.60
C ARG A 42 -5.94 -8.03 -8.70
N LEU A 43 -5.07 -7.05 -8.94
CA LEU A 43 -5.08 -5.79 -8.20
C LEU A 43 -6.40 -5.05 -8.34
N TRP A 44 -6.99 -5.05 -9.53
CA TRP A 44 -8.30 -4.43 -9.75
C TRP A 44 -9.41 -5.14 -8.98
N ARG A 45 -9.39 -6.48 -8.91
CA ARG A 45 -10.32 -7.25 -8.06
C ARG A 45 -10.11 -6.93 -6.57
N ALA A 46 -8.86 -6.87 -6.12
CA ALA A 46 -8.54 -6.51 -4.75
C ALA A 46 -9.01 -5.09 -4.39
N PHE A 47 -8.82 -4.12 -5.29
CA PHE A 47 -9.35 -2.77 -5.13
C PHE A 47 -10.86 -2.76 -4.93
N LYS A 48 -11.62 -3.44 -5.81
CA LYS A 48 -13.08 -3.49 -5.72
C LYS A 48 -13.57 -4.15 -4.42
N TRP A 49 -12.96 -5.27 -4.05
CA TRP A 49 -13.32 -5.99 -2.83
C TRP A 49 -13.06 -5.12 -1.59
N LEU A 50 -11.92 -4.43 -1.54
CA LEU A 50 -11.60 -3.52 -0.43
C LEU A 50 -12.50 -2.29 -0.40
N ASP A 51 -12.86 -1.75 -1.56
CA ASP A 51 -13.80 -0.63 -1.65
C ASP A 51 -15.19 -1.00 -1.11
N GLU A 52 -15.67 -2.20 -1.42
CA GLU A 52 -16.90 -2.74 -0.83
C GLU A 52 -16.77 -2.94 0.70
N ALA A 53 -15.69 -3.56 1.17
CA ALA A 53 -15.46 -3.75 2.60
C ALA A 53 -15.42 -2.41 3.37
N VAL A 54 -14.74 -1.40 2.82
CA VAL A 54 -14.69 -0.05 3.41
C VAL A 54 -16.07 0.60 3.43
N ALA A 55 -16.95 0.32 2.45
CA ALA A 55 -18.34 0.76 2.48
C ALA A 55 -19.08 0.27 3.71
N HIS A 56 -18.93 -1.02 4.01
CA HIS A 56 -19.56 -1.61 5.18
C HIS A 56 -18.96 -1.07 6.48
N LEU A 57 -17.62 -0.90 6.55
CA LEU A 57 -16.96 -0.32 7.72
C LEU A 57 -17.41 1.11 8.01
N GLU A 58 -17.58 1.96 6.99
CA GLU A 58 -18.07 3.34 7.16
C GLU A 58 -19.50 3.41 7.68
N VAL A 59 -20.35 2.45 7.31
CA VAL A 59 -21.75 2.37 7.79
C VAL A 59 -21.81 1.82 9.22
N ILE A 60 -21.10 0.73 9.49
CA ILE A 60 -21.15 0.03 10.78
C ILE A 60 -20.40 0.84 11.86
N LYS A 61 -19.32 1.52 11.47
CA LYS A 61 -18.38 2.18 12.39
C LYS A 61 -18.02 1.30 13.58
N PRO A 62 -17.45 0.11 13.35
CA PRO A 62 -17.19 -0.85 14.41
C PRO A 62 -16.08 -0.34 15.34
N VAL A 63 -16.09 -0.86 16.57
CA VAL A 63 -14.98 -0.70 17.51
C VAL A 63 -13.88 -1.67 17.08
N VAL A 64 -12.66 -1.16 16.94
CA VAL A 64 -11.47 -1.93 16.61
C VAL A 64 -10.85 -2.44 17.91
N ALA A 65 -10.38 -3.69 17.97
CA ALA A 65 -9.86 -4.28 19.21
C ALA A 65 -8.41 -3.86 19.55
N HIS A 66 -7.75 -3.09 18.68
CA HIS A 66 -6.38 -2.63 18.87
C HIS A 66 -6.23 -1.61 19.99
N GLU A 67 -5.00 -1.53 20.49
CA GLU A 67 -4.55 -0.48 21.39
C GLU A 67 -3.29 0.19 20.82
N PHE A 68 -3.40 1.48 20.48
CA PHE A 68 -2.31 2.26 19.94
C PHE A 68 -1.60 3.01 21.06
N ARG A 69 -0.32 2.69 21.28
CA ARG A 69 0.52 3.29 22.33
C ARG A 69 1.64 4.13 21.74
N ALA A 70 1.74 5.39 22.15
CA ALA A 70 2.90 6.23 21.95
C ALA A 70 3.69 6.27 23.26
N ASP A 71 4.51 5.24 23.49
CA ASP A 71 5.23 5.00 24.76
C ASP A 71 4.29 5.12 25.99
N ASP A 72 4.72 5.85 27.01
CA ASP A 72 3.98 6.19 28.22
C ASP A 72 3.13 7.48 28.07
N LEU A 73 3.16 8.12 26.90
CA LEU A 73 2.49 9.40 26.69
C LEU A 73 1.01 9.25 26.38
N VAL A 74 0.68 8.41 25.40
CA VAL A 74 -0.67 8.32 24.84
C VAL A 74 -1.05 6.88 24.61
N THR A 75 -2.24 6.52 25.08
CA THR A 75 -2.92 5.27 24.75
C THR A 75 -4.26 5.59 24.12
N ILE A 76 -4.47 5.13 22.89
CA ILE A 76 -5.77 5.13 22.22
C ILE A 76 -6.24 3.67 22.18
N ALA A 77 -7.03 3.30 23.18
CA ALA A 77 -7.59 1.96 23.31
C ALA A 77 -8.93 1.84 22.59
N SER A 78 -9.10 0.74 21.88
CA SER A 78 -10.33 0.35 21.20
C SER A 78 -11.00 1.48 20.39
N PRO A 79 -10.27 2.17 19.49
CA PRO A 79 -10.87 3.26 18.72
C PRO A 79 -11.92 2.73 17.76
N ARG A 80 -12.86 3.60 17.37
CA ARG A 80 -13.91 3.30 16.41
C ARG A 80 -13.46 3.65 15.00
N PHE A 81 -13.80 2.81 14.02
CA PHE A 81 -13.66 3.19 12.62
C PHE A 81 -14.51 4.45 12.33
N ASP A 82 -13.89 5.52 11.85
CA ASP A 82 -14.55 6.80 11.59
C ASP A 82 -14.91 6.98 10.12
N SER A 83 -13.90 6.87 9.25
CA SER A 83 -13.99 7.08 7.81
C SER A 83 -12.82 6.42 7.08
N GLY A 84 -13.00 6.11 5.80
CA GLY A 84 -11.93 5.57 4.96
C GLY A 84 -12.21 5.68 3.47
N PHE A 85 -11.17 5.65 2.66
CA PHE A 85 -11.31 5.67 1.20
C PHE A 85 -10.17 4.91 0.54
N LEU A 86 -10.45 4.37 -0.64
CA LEU A 86 -9.41 3.88 -1.54
C LEU A 86 -9.18 4.87 -2.68
N SER A 87 -7.96 4.83 -3.18
CA SER A 87 -7.56 5.49 -4.41
C SER A 87 -6.56 4.62 -5.13
N PHE A 88 -6.42 4.84 -6.43
CA PHE A 88 -5.39 4.19 -7.21
C PHE A 88 -4.80 5.15 -8.22
N ARG A 89 -3.61 4.80 -8.69
CA ARG A 89 -2.92 5.48 -9.77
C ARG A 89 -2.63 4.48 -10.87
N ARG A 90 -2.69 4.93 -12.11
CA ARG A 90 -2.27 4.13 -13.26
C ARG A 90 -1.05 4.75 -13.94
N LYS A 91 -0.29 3.88 -14.61
CA LYS A 91 0.84 4.24 -15.46
C LYS A 91 0.79 3.48 -16.78
N SER A 92 1.44 4.03 -17.80
CA SER A 92 1.67 3.33 -19.06
C SER A 92 2.78 2.30 -18.89
N LEU A 93 2.54 1.08 -19.36
CA LEU A 93 3.54 0.01 -19.43
C LEU A 93 3.45 -0.66 -20.80
N GLY A 94 4.32 -0.24 -21.72
CA GLY A 94 4.25 -0.66 -23.12
C GLY A 94 2.97 -0.14 -23.79
N VAL A 95 2.13 -1.04 -24.29
CA VAL A 95 0.85 -0.73 -24.95
C VAL A 95 -0.36 -0.75 -24.01
N SER A 96 -0.16 -1.00 -22.72
CA SER A 96 -1.26 -1.13 -21.73
C SER A 96 -1.12 -0.10 -20.62
N GLU A 97 -2.25 0.32 -20.07
CA GLU A 97 -2.31 1.14 -18.86
C GLU A 97 -2.60 0.22 -17.67
N VAL A 98 -1.72 0.25 -16.67
CA VAL A 98 -1.73 -0.69 -15.55
C VAL A 98 -1.71 0.06 -14.22
N ILE A 99 -2.17 -0.58 -13.16
CA ILE A 99 -2.15 -0.03 -11.80
C ILE A 99 -0.71 0.19 -11.35
N GLU A 100 -0.36 1.44 -11.09
CA GLU A 100 0.91 1.79 -10.49
C GLU A 100 0.89 1.56 -8.97
N GLN A 101 -0.20 1.95 -8.33
CA GLN A 101 -0.40 1.79 -6.90
C GLN A 101 -1.88 1.82 -6.53
N ILE A 102 -2.23 1.15 -5.42
CA ILE A 102 -3.50 1.32 -4.71
C ILE A 102 -3.16 1.82 -3.30
N GLU A 103 -3.87 2.85 -2.84
CA GLU A 103 -3.75 3.37 -1.49
C GLU A 103 -5.11 3.31 -0.79
N PHE A 104 -5.14 2.68 0.37
CA PHE A 104 -6.25 2.67 1.29
C PHE A 104 -5.88 3.50 2.51
N PHE A 105 -6.62 4.58 2.74
CA PHE A 105 -6.49 5.41 3.94
C PHE A 105 -7.73 5.26 4.81
N TYR A 106 -7.54 5.19 6.11
CA TYR A 106 -8.66 5.23 7.06
C TYR A 106 -8.29 5.93 8.36
N LYS A 107 -9.33 6.33 9.08
CA LYS A 107 -9.24 6.98 10.38
C LYS A 107 -9.93 6.15 11.44
N LEU A 108 -9.26 6.02 12.57
CA LEU A 108 -9.85 5.51 13.79
C LEU A 108 -9.96 6.65 14.80
N ALA A 109 -11.09 6.77 15.48
CA ALA A 109 -11.36 7.80 16.48
C ALA A 109 -11.62 7.17 17.85
N GLY A 110 -10.85 7.57 18.86
CA GLY A 110 -11.14 7.31 20.26
C GLY A 110 -12.13 8.33 20.83
N ASP A 111 -12.62 8.06 22.03
CA ASP A 111 -13.78 8.77 22.58
C ASP A 111 -13.49 10.21 23.01
N LYS A 112 -12.32 10.47 23.61
CA LYS A 112 -12.01 11.74 24.27
C LYS A 112 -10.57 12.20 24.01
N PRO A 113 -10.35 13.52 23.86
CA PRO A 113 -9.01 14.08 23.82
C PRO A 113 -8.18 13.71 25.06
N ILE A 114 -6.89 13.48 24.84
CA ILE A 114 -5.94 13.09 25.88
C ILE A 114 -5.15 14.33 26.28
N VAL A 115 -5.11 14.64 27.58
CA VAL A 115 -4.43 15.82 28.11
C VAL A 115 -3.15 15.41 28.79
N LEU A 116 -2.01 15.89 28.30
CA LEU A 116 -0.69 15.64 28.88
C LEU A 116 -0.18 16.94 29.51
N LYS A 117 0.15 16.88 30.80
CA LYS A 117 0.88 17.95 31.49
C LYS A 117 2.33 17.52 31.62
N VAL A 118 3.25 18.33 31.10
CA VAL A 118 4.68 18.00 31.10
C VAL A 118 5.49 19.17 31.65
N ALA A 119 6.61 18.84 32.28
CA ALA A 119 7.59 19.84 32.70
C ALA A 119 8.16 20.59 31.48
N PRO A 120 8.56 21.87 31.62
CA PRO A 120 9.17 22.65 30.54
C PRO A 120 10.27 21.92 29.78
N ALA A 121 11.15 21.21 30.52
CA ALA A 121 12.27 20.48 29.95
C ALA A 121 11.85 19.32 29.03
N ALA A 122 10.64 18.78 29.19
CA ALA A 122 10.15 17.62 28.43
C ALA A 122 9.30 18.01 27.21
N VAL A 123 8.94 19.30 27.05
CA VAL A 123 8.03 19.77 25.98
C VAL A 123 8.51 19.34 24.59
N ALA A 124 9.77 19.62 24.24
CA ALA A 124 10.32 19.31 22.92
C ALA A 124 10.36 17.79 22.64
N SER A 125 10.72 16.97 23.63
CA SER A 125 10.72 15.51 23.49
C SER A 125 9.30 14.94 23.34
N THR A 126 8.33 15.49 24.07
CA THR A 126 6.92 15.07 23.97
C THR A 126 6.34 15.44 22.61
N GLU A 127 6.59 16.67 22.14
CA GLU A 127 6.18 17.11 20.82
C GLU A 127 6.76 16.22 19.71
N SER A 128 8.07 15.91 19.79
CA SER A 128 8.75 15.05 18.81
C SER A 128 8.15 13.65 18.76
N ARG A 129 7.81 13.05 19.90
CA ARG A 129 7.18 11.72 19.98
C ARG A 129 5.76 11.72 19.43
N LEU A 130 4.94 12.72 19.77
CA LEU A 130 3.59 12.84 19.22
C LEU A 130 3.61 12.99 17.69
N ASN A 131 4.55 13.79 17.17
CA ASN A 131 4.75 13.94 15.73
C ASN A 131 5.24 12.65 15.05
N ALA A 132 6.12 11.87 15.69
CA ALA A 132 6.58 10.58 15.16
C ALA A 132 5.42 9.58 14.99
N CYS A 133 4.45 9.61 15.93
CA CYS A 133 3.20 8.85 15.85
C CYS A 133 2.15 9.47 14.92
N GLN A 134 2.43 10.62 14.29
CA GLN A 134 1.52 11.39 13.44
C GLN A 134 0.21 11.79 14.15
N LEU A 135 0.28 11.98 15.47
CA LEU A 135 -0.85 12.42 16.28
C LEU A 135 -1.04 13.92 16.14
N ARG A 136 -2.30 14.34 16.04
CA ARG A 136 -2.67 15.76 16.07
C ARG A 136 -2.80 16.23 17.50
N PHE A 137 -2.25 17.39 17.82
CA PHE A 137 -2.35 17.98 19.15
C PHE A 137 -2.38 19.50 19.11
N LYS A 138 -2.87 20.10 20.20
CA LYS A 138 -2.72 21.52 20.50
C LYS A 138 -1.80 21.66 21.71
N TYR A 139 -0.91 22.65 21.67
CA TYR A 139 -0.01 22.97 22.77
C TYR A 139 -0.37 24.33 23.38
N ARG A 140 -0.32 24.43 24.71
CA ARG A 140 -0.40 25.68 25.45
C ARG A 140 0.47 25.62 26.71
N THR A 141 0.89 26.78 27.21
CA THR A 141 1.59 26.89 28.49
C THR A 141 0.60 27.31 29.57
N GLU A 142 0.58 26.61 30.70
CA GLU A 142 -0.23 27.00 31.86
C GLU A 142 0.54 28.03 32.69
N VAL A 143 -0.10 29.19 32.97
CA VAL A 143 0.50 30.30 33.72
C VAL A 143 0.25 30.09 35.21
N ASP A 144 0.76 28.97 35.73
CA ASP A 144 0.81 28.67 37.17
C ASP A 144 2.29 28.74 37.63
N PRO A 145 2.63 28.77 38.93
CA PRO A 145 4.01 28.96 39.42
C PRO A 145 5.04 28.00 38.81
N LEU A 146 4.60 26.81 38.37
CA LEU A 146 5.45 25.75 37.81
C LEU A 146 5.61 25.80 36.27
N ARG A 147 4.90 26.71 35.58
CA ARG A 147 4.89 26.87 34.11
C ARG A 147 4.89 25.53 33.36
N GLN A 148 3.82 24.75 33.44
CA GLN A 148 3.76 23.46 32.74
C GLN A 148 3.34 23.61 31.28
N GLY A 149 3.89 22.75 30.42
CA GLY A 149 3.41 22.58 29.05
C GLY A 149 2.20 21.64 29.04
N VAL A 150 1.12 22.03 28.37
CA VAL A 150 -0.12 21.24 28.27
C VAL A 150 -0.38 20.90 26.81
N PHE A 151 -0.37 19.61 26.50
CA PHE A 151 -0.76 19.06 25.21
C PHE A 151 -2.19 18.53 25.30
N THR A 152 -3.05 18.93 24.37
CA THR A 152 -4.35 18.29 24.13
C THR A 152 -4.25 17.53 22.82
N VAL A 153 -4.13 16.21 22.92
CA VAL A 153 -4.00 15.28 21.80
C VAL A 153 -5.39 14.84 21.33
N GLU A 154 -5.64 14.95 20.03
CA GLU A 154 -6.82 14.39 19.39
C GLU A 154 -6.68 12.87 19.33
N PRO A 155 -7.69 12.09 19.77
CA PRO A 155 -7.58 10.63 19.84
C PRO A 155 -7.83 10.01 18.45
N MET A 156 -7.15 10.50 17.41
CA MET A 156 -7.35 10.09 16.04
C MET A 156 -6.10 9.41 15.48
N VAL A 157 -6.25 8.16 15.05
CA VAL A 157 -5.22 7.40 14.34
C VAL A 157 -5.51 7.49 12.85
N VAL A 158 -4.52 7.94 12.07
CA VAL A 158 -4.57 7.89 10.61
C VAL A 158 -3.72 6.72 10.14
N ALA A 159 -4.36 5.77 9.46
CA ALA A 159 -3.74 4.55 8.98
C ALA A 159 -3.74 4.48 7.46
N MET A 160 -2.77 3.74 6.92
CA MET A 160 -2.59 3.58 5.48
C MET A 160 -2.17 2.15 5.15
N VAL A 161 -2.76 1.61 4.09
CA VAL A 161 -2.26 0.42 3.39
C VAL A 161 -2.00 0.79 1.93
N ARG A 162 -0.81 0.49 1.43
CA ARG A 162 -0.40 0.79 0.05
C ARG A 162 0.08 -0.47 -0.65
N PHE A 163 -0.46 -0.72 -1.84
CA PHE A 163 -0.07 -1.83 -2.71
C PHE A 163 0.71 -1.29 -3.90
N VAL A 164 1.92 -1.80 -4.12
CA VAL A 164 2.78 -1.42 -5.25
C VAL A 164 3.21 -2.69 -6.01
N PRO A 165 2.67 -2.95 -7.21
CA PRO A 165 3.11 -4.08 -8.03
C PRO A 165 4.51 -3.91 -8.62
N ASP A 166 5.27 -4.99 -8.59
CA ASP A 166 6.40 -5.24 -9.48
C ASP A 166 5.94 -6.22 -10.58
N TYR A 167 5.49 -5.66 -11.70
CA TYR A 167 5.03 -6.42 -12.87
C TYR A 167 6.09 -7.36 -13.46
N ARG A 168 7.38 -7.04 -13.29
CA ARG A 168 8.49 -7.89 -13.79
C ARG A 168 8.70 -9.09 -12.88
N ARG A 169 8.63 -8.88 -11.56
CA ARG A 169 8.84 -9.95 -10.56
C ARG A 169 7.57 -10.71 -10.19
N GLN A 170 6.41 -10.27 -10.68
CA GLN A 170 5.10 -10.83 -10.33
C GLN A 170 4.86 -10.81 -8.81
N THR A 171 5.29 -9.71 -8.17
CA THR A 171 5.11 -9.47 -6.74
C THR A 171 4.37 -8.17 -6.50
N VAL A 172 3.80 -8.03 -5.30
CA VAL A 172 3.15 -6.82 -4.84
C VAL A 172 3.70 -6.50 -3.46
N GLU A 173 4.31 -5.33 -3.33
CA GLU A 173 4.74 -4.79 -2.06
C GLU A 173 3.53 -4.17 -1.35
N VAL A 174 3.23 -4.65 -0.14
CA VAL A 174 2.15 -4.13 0.71
C VAL A 174 2.76 -3.42 1.90
N THR A 175 2.73 -2.09 1.88
CA THR A 175 3.17 -1.25 2.99
C THR A 175 1.98 -0.89 3.86
N MET A 176 2.05 -1.20 5.15
CA MET A 176 1.05 -0.84 6.15
C MET A 176 1.67 0.14 7.14
N ARG A 177 0.91 1.15 7.55
CA ARG A 177 1.31 2.11 8.56
C ARG A 177 0.16 2.40 9.51
N ASN A 178 0.44 2.39 10.81
CA ASN A 178 -0.52 2.64 11.87
C ASN A 178 -1.74 1.69 11.85
N VAL A 179 -1.56 0.43 11.43
CA VAL A 179 -2.69 -0.52 11.28
C VAL A 179 -3.06 -1.17 12.61
N ASP A 180 -2.09 -1.68 13.36
CA ASP A 180 -2.27 -2.29 14.68
C ASP A 180 -1.54 -1.50 15.80
N ARG A 181 -0.46 -0.81 15.46
CA ARG A 181 0.39 0.02 16.35
C ARG A 181 0.93 1.22 15.59
N PHE A 182 1.52 2.22 16.26
CA PHE A 182 2.20 3.35 15.61
C PHE A 182 3.54 2.96 14.96
N GLU A 183 3.48 2.02 14.02
CA GLU A 183 4.62 1.45 13.31
C GLU A 183 4.29 1.33 11.82
N ALA A 184 5.31 0.98 11.04
CA ALA A 184 5.16 0.63 9.64
C ALA A 184 5.76 -0.75 9.38
N VAL A 185 5.07 -1.54 8.57
CA VAL A 185 5.51 -2.86 8.14
C VAL A 185 5.30 -2.98 6.64
N THR A 186 6.27 -3.59 5.96
CA THR A 186 6.18 -3.83 4.51
C THR A 186 6.34 -5.31 4.25
N LEU A 187 5.42 -5.88 3.48
CA LEU A 187 5.38 -7.29 3.09
C LEU A 187 5.51 -7.43 1.58
N GLU A 188 6.16 -8.50 1.10
CA GLU A 188 6.25 -8.80 -0.33
C GLU A 188 5.40 -10.03 -0.67
N PHE A 189 4.25 -9.82 -1.32
CA PHE A 189 3.36 -10.89 -1.75
C PHE A 189 3.69 -11.34 -3.17
N SER A 190 3.56 -12.64 -3.46
CA SER A 190 3.33 -13.06 -4.85
C SER A 190 2.00 -12.49 -5.34
N ALA A 191 1.92 -12.09 -6.61
CA ALA A 191 0.70 -11.53 -7.19
C ALA A 191 -0.52 -12.46 -7.04
N GLY A 192 -0.32 -13.78 -6.95
CA GLY A 192 -1.40 -14.75 -6.70
C GLY A 192 -1.76 -15.01 -5.25
N ALA A 193 -1.04 -14.42 -4.30
CA ALA A 193 -1.36 -14.56 -2.89
C ALA A 193 -2.35 -13.48 -2.39
N LEU A 194 -2.50 -12.37 -3.14
CA LEU A 194 -3.43 -11.28 -2.83
C LEU A 194 -4.83 -11.55 -3.39
N GLU A 195 -5.42 -12.64 -2.92
CA GLU A 195 -6.82 -13.00 -3.20
C GLU A 195 -7.69 -12.75 -1.96
N GLU A 196 -8.99 -12.94 -2.10
CA GLU A 196 -9.99 -12.66 -1.09
C GLU A 196 -9.63 -13.15 0.34
N PRO A 197 -9.13 -14.37 0.57
CA PRO A 197 -8.73 -14.81 1.91
C PRO A 197 -7.62 -13.96 2.54
N ALA A 198 -6.70 -13.41 1.73
CA ALA A 198 -5.66 -12.50 2.22
C ALA A 198 -6.24 -11.11 2.51
N LEU A 199 -7.17 -10.63 1.69
CA LEU A 199 -7.85 -9.35 1.91
C LEU A 199 -8.76 -9.38 3.14
N GLU A 200 -9.46 -10.50 3.36
CA GLU A 200 -10.24 -10.75 4.57
C GLU A 200 -9.36 -10.73 5.82
N ASP A 201 -8.23 -11.45 5.79
CA ASP A 201 -7.26 -11.42 6.89
C ASP A 201 -6.71 -10.01 7.13
N MET A 202 -6.54 -9.19 6.09
CA MET A 202 -6.14 -7.79 6.24
C MET A 202 -7.22 -6.96 6.92
N VAL A 203 -8.50 -7.14 6.55
CA VAL A 203 -9.62 -6.43 7.20
C VAL A 203 -9.76 -6.89 8.65
N ARG A 204 -9.63 -8.18 8.94
CA ARG A 204 -9.58 -8.71 10.30
C ARG A 204 -8.41 -8.12 11.09
N LEU A 205 -7.23 -7.99 10.46
CA LEU A 205 -6.10 -7.29 11.06
C LEU A 205 -6.47 -5.84 11.37
N ILE A 206 -7.10 -5.09 10.47
CA ILE A 206 -7.54 -3.71 10.72
C ILE A 206 -8.52 -3.64 11.89
N MET A 207 -9.40 -4.63 12.01
CA MET A 207 -10.40 -4.76 13.08
C MET A 207 -9.82 -5.20 14.43
N GLY A 208 -8.56 -5.64 14.47
CA GLY A 208 -7.95 -6.22 15.67
C GLY A 208 -8.45 -7.64 15.97
N GLU A 209 -9.01 -8.31 14.98
CA GLU A 209 -9.49 -9.69 15.08
C GLU A 209 -8.37 -10.69 14.78
N ALA A 210 -8.62 -11.97 15.13
CA ALA A 210 -7.72 -13.06 14.81
C ALA A 210 -7.55 -13.20 13.29
N ASN A 211 -6.31 -13.11 12.84
CA ASN A 211 -5.93 -13.11 11.43
C ASN A 211 -4.55 -13.76 11.25
N THR A 212 -4.20 -14.05 9.99
CA THR A 212 -2.84 -14.51 9.65
C THR A 212 -2.11 -13.59 8.67
N PHE A 213 -2.58 -12.36 8.46
CA PHE A 213 -2.13 -11.49 7.38
C PHE A 213 -0.60 -11.28 7.36
N LEU A 214 -0.02 -10.92 8.51
CA LEU A 214 1.43 -10.69 8.66
C LEU A 214 2.29 -11.94 8.41
N ARG A 215 1.70 -13.13 8.42
CA ARG A 215 2.38 -14.41 8.16
C ARG A 215 2.24 -14.88 6.72
N ARG A 216 1.40 -14.23 5.90
CA ARG A 216 1.13 -14.64 4.51
C ARG A 216 2.26 -14.29 3.54
N ALA A 217 3.16 -13.40 3.94
CA ALA A 217 4.26 -12.92 3.12
C ALA A 217 5.49 -12.58 3.97
N PRO A 218 6.71 -12.68 3.42
CA PRO A 218 7.91 -12.22 4.10
C PRO A 218 7.93 -10.70 4.22
N LEU A 219 8.69 -10.19 5.20
CA LEU A 219 9.02 -8.78 5.31
C LEU A 219 9.85 -8.34 4.09
N ALA A 220 9.42 -7.27 3.43
CA ALA A 220 10.15 -6.69 2.32
C ALA A 220 11.50 -6.14 2.82
N GLY A 221 12.57 -6.40 2.06
CA GLY A 221 13.89 -5.85 2.36
C GLY A 221 14.74 -6.61 3.38
N ILE A 222 14.24 -7.70 3.99
CA ILE A 222 15.13 -8.67 4.66
C ILE A 222 15.84 -9.50 3.58
N GLY A 223 16.97 -8.97 3.07
CA GLY A 223 17.80 -9.60 2.04
C GLY A 223 17.79 -8.96 0.65
N ALA A 224 17.01 -7.90 0.42
CA ALA A 224 17.01 -7.17 -0.84
C ALA A 224 17.44 -5.72 -0.60
N ALA A 225 18.50 -5.30 -1.30
CA ALA A 225 19.02 -3.93 -1.26
C ALA A 225 17.88 -2.91 -1.42
N ARG A 226 17.90 -1.89 -0.55
CA ARG A 226 17.00 -0.73 -0.52
C ARG A 226 16.67 -0.30 -1.96
N ARG A 227 15.43 -0.52 -2.41
CA ARG A 227 14.96 -0.08 -3.73
C ARG A 227 15.04 1.45 -3.78
N THR A 228 15.89 1.98 -4.65
CA THR A 228 15.84 3.38 -5.06
C THR A 228 14.56 3.59 -5.86
N PRO A 229 13.79 4.66 -5.62
CA PRO A 229 12.69 5.03 -6.50
C PRO A 229 13.27 5.27 -7.89
N ASP A 230 12.74 4.57 -8.89
CA ASP A 230 13.09 4.81 -10.29
C ASP A 230 12.62 6.23 -10.61
N VAL A 231 13.55 7.14 -10.89
CA VAL A 231 13.24 8.49 -11.34
C VAL A 231 12.76 8.37 -12.78
N ALA A 232 11.47 8.06 -12.96
CA ALA A 232 10.83 8.10 -14.26
C ALA A 232 10.62 9.56 -14.69
N GLY A 233 10.81 9.82 -15.99
CA GLY A 233 10.58 11.13 -16.63
C GLY A 233 9.11 11.58 -16.55
N PRO A 234 8.68 12.60 -17.32
CA PRO A 234 7.34 13.15 -17.20
C PRO A 234 6.28 12.14 -17.65
N GLU A 235 5.84 11.29 -16.73
CA GLU A 235 4.75 10.35 -16.91
C GLU A 235 3.42 11.06 -16.61
N VAL A 236 2.45 10.86 -17.49
CA VAL A 236 1.09 11.40 -17.31
C VAL A 236 0.38 10.52 -16.28
N TYR A 237 0.20 11.08 -15.08
CA TYR A 237 -0.39 10.36 -13.97
C TYR A 237 -1.89 10.60 -13.86
N ARG A 238 -2.67 9.53 -13.75
CA ARG A 238 -4.10 9.59 -13.46
C ARG A 238 -4.35 9.08 -12.05
N ILE A 239 -4.83 9.97 -11.18
CA ILE A 239 -5.27 9.63 -9.82
C ILE A 239 -6.80 9.53 -9.85
N GLU A 240 -7.32 8.36 -9.48
CA GLU A 240 -8.75 8.15 -9.32
C GLU A 240 -9.05 7.88 -7.85
N LYS A 241 -9.97 8.67 -7.29
CA LYS A 241 -10.45 8.51 -5.91
C LYS A 241 -11.88 7.98 -5.97
N THR A 242 -12.22 7.04 -5.09
CA THR A 242 -13.63 6.70 -4.91
C THR A 242 -14.35 7.88 -4.25
N VAL A 243 -15.14 8.64 -5.02
CA VAL A 243 -16.03 9.68 -4.49
C VAL A 243 -17.37 9.04 -4.19
N ARG A 244 -17.73 8.92 -2.92
CA ARG A 244 -19.01 8.35 -2.50
C ARG A 244 -20.02 9.48 -2.25
N PRO A 245 -21.24 9.40 -2.81
CA PRO A 245 -22.32 10.30 -2.41
C PRO A 245 -22.67 10.04 -0.94
N ARG A 246 -22.89 11.12 -0.19
CA ARG A 246 -23.34 11.09 1.21
C ARG A 246 -24.81 10.73 1.31
#